data_AF-A0A6P1IJB5-F1
#
_entry.id   AF-A0A6P1IJB5-F1
#
_cell.length_a   1.000
_cell.length_b   1.000
_cell.length_c   1.000
_cell.angle_alpha   90.00
_cell.angle_beta   90.00
_cell.angle_gamma   90.00
#
_symmetry.space_group_name_H-M   'P 1'
#
loop_
_entity.id
_entity.type
_entity.pdbx_description
1 polymer ?
#
loop_
_entity_poly.entity_id
_entity_poly.type
_entity_poly.pdbx_seq_one_letter_code
_entity_poly.pdbx_strand_id
1 'polypeptide(L)'
;MNDPTEPTADEEHVLPCTEAMLAGTLALMTGHAQSACATQRDLMGRKIRSNLFFLGQHPGLTPSFRTVLQRMHQHWDTLVKACDATITSSALCNEDLLPERRLWHTTVSTVQ
;
A
#
# COMPACT_ATOMS: atom_id res chain seq x y z
N MET A 1 -36.12 -29.49 -31.49
CA MET A 1 -36.18 -28.12 -32.05
C MET A 1 -37.07 -27.30 -31.13
N ASN A 2 -36.62 -26.32 -30.35
CA ASN A 2 -35.37 -25.57 -30.32
C ASN A 2 -34.99 -25.29 -28.86
N ASP A 3 -33.73 -25.51 -28.53
CA ASP A 3 -33.09 -25.00 -27.32
C ASP A 3 -32.64 -23.56 -27.61
N PRO A 4 -33.14 -22.53 -26.92
CA PRO A 4 -32.52 -21.22 -26.99
C PRO A 4 -31.33 -21.24 -26.04
N THR A 5 -30.18 -21.69 -26.56
CA THR A 5 -28.88 -21.32 -26.01
C THR A 5 -28.77 -19.80 -26.12
N GLU A 6 -29.29 -19.09 -25.12
CA GLU A 6 -29.06 -17.66 -24.92
C GLU A 6 -27.54 -17.45 -24.81
N PRO A 7 -26.97 -16.50 -25.56
CA PRO A 7 -25.57 -16.17 -25.44
C PRO A 7 -25.32 -15.72 -24.01
N THR A 8 -24.33 -16.33 -23.36
CA THR A 8 -23.73 -15.84 -22.12
C THR A 8 -23.23 -14.43 -22.39
N ALA A 9 -24.09 -13.43 -22.19
CA ALA A 9 -23.70 -12.05 -22.13
C ALA A 9 -22.75 -11.97 -20.95
N ASP A 10 -21.48 -11.88 -21.30
CA ASP A 10 -20.39 -11.46 -20.45
C ASP A 10 -20.84 -10.15 -19.78
N GLU A 11 -21.47 -10.27 -18.60
CA GLU A 11 -21.88 -9.14 -17.78
C GLU A 11 -20.60 -8.49 -17.27
N GLU A 12 -19.98 -7.66 -18.12
CA GLU A 12 -18.91 -6.75 -17.74
C GLU A 12 -19.52 -5.73 -16.77
N HIS A 13 -19.64 -6.13 -15.51
CA HIS A 13 -20.02 -5.27 -14.41
C HIS A 13 -18.90 -4.24 -14.24
N VAL A 14 -19.04 -3.12 -14.92
CA VAL A 14 -18.19 -1.94 -14.72
C VAL A 14 -18.37 -1.52 -13.27
N LEU A 15 -17.39 -1.89 -12.44
CA LEU A 15 -17.35 -1.47 -11.04
C LEU A 15 -17.39 0.06 -11.00
N PRO A 16 -18.33 0.67 -10.25
CA PRO A 16 -18.32 2.11 -10.11
C PRO A 16 -16.98 2.57 -9.53
N CYS A 17 -16.61 3.80 -9.86
CA CYS A 17 -15.28 4.35 -9.55
C CYS A 17 -14.90 4.18 -8.07
N THR A 18 -15.88 4.28 -7.17
CA THR A 18 -15.68 4.11 -5.73
C THR A 18 -15.25 2.70 -5.35
N GLU A 19 -15.92 1.67 -5.85
CA GLU A 19 -15.56 0.28 -5.59
C GLU A 19 -14.22 -0.08 -6.24
N ALA A 20 -13.93 0.43 -7.42
CA ALA A 20 -12.62 0.24 -8.06
C ALA A 20 -11.48 0.87 -7.21
N MET A 21 -11.68 2.07 -6.69
CA MET A 21 -10.72 2.70 -5.78
C MET A 21 -10.58 1.96 -4.45
N LEU A 22 -11.68 1.43 -3.90
CA LEU A 22 -11.65 0.61 -2.70
C LEU A 22 -10.87 -0.70 -2.95
N ALA A 23 -11.18 -1.41 -4.02
CA ALA A 23 -10.51 -2.64 -4.42
C ALA A 23 -9.01 -2.40 -4.64
N GLY A 24 -8.64 -1.33 -5.34
CA GLY A 24 -7.24 -0.92 -5.51
C GLY A 24 -6.54 -0.60 -4.19
N THR A 25 -7.25 0.00 -3.24
CA THR A 25 -6.70 0.28 -1.90
C THR A 25 -6.49 -1.00 -1.09
N LEU A 26 -7.42 -1.95 -1.16
CA LEU A 26 -7.27 -3.26 -0.51
C LEU A 26 -6.12 -4.05 -1.13
N ALA A 27 -6.02 -4.09 -2.46
CA ALA A 27 -4.90 -4.72 -3.15
C ALA A 27 -3.56 -4.09 -2.75
N LEU A 28 -3.51 -2.76 -2.59
CA LEU A 28 -2.32 -2.05 -2.13
C LEU A 28 -1.98 -2.40 -0.67
N MET A 29 -2.96 -2.53 0.22
CA MET A 29 -2.76 -2.99 1.60
C MET A 29 -2.19 -4.41 1.64
N THR A 30 -2.68 -5.30 0.78
CA THR A 30 -2.13 -6.66 0.64
C THR A 30 -0.69 -6.63 0.13
N GLY A 31 -0.40 -5.81 -0.89
CA GLY A 31 0.95 -5.62 -1.39
C GLY A 31 1.90 -5.02 -0.34
N HIS A 32 1.41 -4.10 0.50
CA HIS A 32 2.19 -3.54 1.59
C HIS A 32 2.62 -4.62 2.59
N ALA A 33 1.71 -5.52 2.95
CA ALA A 33 2.00 -6.64 3.85
C ALA A 33 3.03 -7.62 3.27
N GLN A 34 3.07 -7.77 1.94
CA GLN A 34 3.96 -8.69 1.24
C GLN A 34 5.29 -8.06 0.79
N SER A 35 5.43 -6.74 0.85
CA SER A 35 6.61 -6.05 0.33
C SER A 35 7.84 -6.27 1.22
N ALA A 36 8.92 -6.80 0.64
CA ALA A 36 10.20 -7.02 1.33
C ALA A 36 11.02 -5.73 1.52
N CYS A 37 10.85 -4.74 0.64
CA CYS A 37 11.58 -3.47 0.70
C CYS A 37 10.94 -2.48 1.69
N ALA A 38 11.72 -1.98 2.65
CA ALA A 38 11.25 -1.04 3.67
C ALA A 38 10.81 0.31 3.07
N THR A 39 11.59 0.86 2.13
CA THR A 39 11.24 2.11 1.44
C THR A 39 9.95 1.99 0.64
N GLN A 40 9.78 0.87 -0.09
CA GLN A 40 8.54 0.62 -0.83
C GLN A 40 7.35 0.46 0.12
N ARG A 41 7.52 -0.27 1.24
CA ARG A 41 6.47 -0.38 2.27
C ARG A 41 6.06 0.98 2.82
N ASP A 42 7.00 1.85 3.17
CA ASP A 42 6.68 3.19 3.67
C ASP A 42 5.85 4.01 2.66
N LEU A 43 6.30 4.07 1.40
CA LEU A 43 5.57 4.77 0.33
C LEU A 43 4.16 4.19 0.12
N MET A 44 4.01 2.87 0.16
CA MET A 44 2.71 2.21 0.08
C MET A 44 1.83 2.57 1.27
N GLY A 45 2.37 2.55 2.50
CA GLY A 45 1.65 2.92 3.72
C GLY A 45 1.11 4.36 3.66
N ARG A 46 1.92 5.31 3.20
CA ARG A 46 1.52 6.71 2.98
C ARG A 46 0.38 6.83 1.95
N LYS A 47 0.47 6.08 0.85
CA LYS A 47 -0.58 6.05 -0.19
C LYS A 47 -1.88 5.41 0.31
N ILE A 48 -1.80 4.31 1.06
CA ILE A 48 -2.96 3.66 1.70
C ILE A 48 -3.67 4.66 2.60
N ARG A 49 -2.94 5.34 3.50
CA ARG A 49 -3.50 6.38 4.37
C ARG A 49 -4.24 7.45 3.56
N SER A 50 -3.60 7.99 2.52
CA SER A 50 -4.21 9.01 1.66
C SER A 50 -5.49 8.53 0.98
N ASN A 51 -5.48 7.33 0.41
CA ASN A 51 -6.64 6.76 -0.25
C ASN A 51 -7.83 6.60 0.71
N LEU A 52 -7.57 6.11 1.93
CA LEU A 52 -8.61 5.92 2.95
C LEU A 52 -9.23 7.25 3.40
N PHE A 53 -8.42 8.31 3.50
CA PHE A 53 -8.91 9.65 3.80
C PHE A 53 -9.90 10.15 2.73
N PHE A 54 -9.54 10.03 1.45
CA PHE A 54 -10.40 10.47 0.34
C PHE A 54 -11.64 9.59 0.17
N LEU A 55 -11.48 8.27 0.24
CA LEU A 55 -12.61 7.33 0.20
C LEU A 55 -13.59 7.59 1.35
N GLY A 56 -13.09 7.83 2.57
CA GLY A 56 -13.94 8.13 3.73
C GLY A 56 -14.77 9.41 3.62
N GLN A 57 -14.48 10.28 2.64
CA GLN A 57 -15.24 11.50 2.33
C GLN A 57 -16.16 11.33 1.12
N HIS A 58 -16.11 10.20 0.43
CA HIS A 58 -16.85 10.00 -0.81
C HIS A 58 -18.38 9.99 -0.55
N PRO A 59 -19.16 10.77 -1.32
CA PRO A 59 -20.61 10.87 -1.10
C PRO A 59 -21.34 9.56 -1.42
N GLY A 60 -20.81 8.76 -2.35
CA GLY A 60 -21.38 7.47 -2.76
C GLY A 60 -21.28 6.34 -1.73
N LEU A 61 -20.67 6.57 -0.57
CA LEU A 61 -20.55 5.55 0.49
C LEU A 61 -21.61 5.73 1.58
N THR A 62 -22.03 4.63 2.19
CA THR A 62 -22.95 4.69 3.32
C THR A 62 -22.27 5.34 4.54
N PRO A 63 -23.02 5.96 5.46
CA PRO A 63 -22.45 6.58 6.67
C PRO A 63 -21.64 5.60 7.52
N SER A 64 -22.13 4.36 7.68
CA SER A 64 -21.44 3.30 8.40
C SER A 64 -20.12 2.94 7.73
N PHE A 65 -20.10 2.83 6.40
CA PHE A 65 -18.89 2.49 5.66
C PHE A 65 -17.85 3.62 5.72
N ARG A 66 -18.27 4.89 5.62
CA ARG A 66 -17.39 6.04 5.87
C ARG A 66 -16.75 5.97 7.27
N THR A 67 -17.53 5.61 8.28
CA THR A 67 -17.00 5.45 9.66
C THR A 67 -15.91 4.39 9.74
N VAL A 68 -16.10 3.24 9.07
CA VAL A 68 -15.09 2.18 8.99
C VAL A 68 -13.82 2.69 8.32
N LEU A 69 -13.94 3.36 7.17
CA LEU A 69 -12.78 3.91 6.46
C LEU A 69 -12.03 4.98 7.25
N GLN A 70 -12.74 5.83 7.99
CA GLN A 70 -12.11 6.83 8.86
C GLN A 70 -11.33 6.19 10.02
N ARG A 71 -11.87 5.15 10.65
CA ARG A 71 -11.14 4.38 11.68
C ARG A 71 -9.88 3.72 11.08
N MET A 72 -10.01 3.15 9.88
CA MET A 72 -8.88 2.54 9.20
C MET A 72 -7.82 3.57 8.84
N HIS A 73 -8.23 4.75 8.34
CA HIS A 73 -7.33 5.89 8.10
C HIS A 73 -6.54 6.28 9.37
N GLN A 74 -7.21 6.42 10.52
CA GLN A 74 -6.57 6.74 11.80
C GLN A 74 -5.54 5.69 12.23
N HIS A 75 -5.86 4.41 12.02
CA HIS A 75 -4.93 3.32 12.30
C HIS A 75 -3.67 3.41 11.42
N TRP A 76 -3.85 3.60 10.12
CA TRP A 76 -2.73 3.76 9.18
C TRP A 76 -1.92 5.03 9.42
N ASP A 77 -2.54 6.12 9.86
CA ASP A 77 -1.81 7.33 10.25
C ASP A 77 -0.85 7.08 11.43
N THR A 78 -1.28 6.29 12.40
CA THR A 78 -0.43 5.89 13.54
C THR A 78 0.74 5.01 13.06
N LEU A 79 0.49 4.05 12.17
CA LEU A 79 1.52 3.17 11.62
C LEU A 79 2.58 3.93 10.82
N VAL A 80 2.16 4.85 9.94
CA VAL A 80 3.07 5.65 9.12
C VAL A 80 3.93 6.56 10.01
N LYS A 81 3.33 7.22 11.00
CA LYS A 81 4.07 8.06 11.95
C LYS A 81 5.11 7.26 12.77
N ALA A 82 4.79 6.03 13.16
CA ALA A 82 5.74 5.16 13.83
C ALA A 82 6.94 4.79 12.93
N CYS A 83 6.70 4.59 11.63
CA CYS A 83 7.77 4.34 10.66
C CYS A 83 8.68 5.56 10.51
N ASP A 84 8.11 6.77 10.39
CA ASP A 84 8.85 8.03 10.30
C ASP A 84 9.75 8.27 11.54
N ALA A 85 9.24 7.98 12.74
CA ALA A 85 10.02 8.07 13.97
C ALA A 85 11.21 7.09 13.99
N THR A 86 11.02 5.89 13.43
CA THR A 86 12.07 4.85 13.35
C THR A 86 13.16 5.23 12.34
N ILE A 87 12.78 5.79 11.18
CA ILE A 87 13.72 6.30 10.16
C ILE A 87 14.52 7.47 10.72
N THR A 88 13.87 8.42 11.39
CA THR A 88 14.54 9.57 12.00
C THR A 88 15.55 9.11 13.07
N SER A 89 15.17 8.17 13.92
CA SER A 89 16.05 7.61 14.96
C SER A 89 17.23 6.83 14.34
N SER A 90 16.99 6.06 13.29
CA SER A 90 18.03 5.32 12.57
C SER A 90 18.96 6.23 11.76
N ALA A 91 18.47 7.37 11.25
CA ALA A 91 19.29 8.36 10.56
C ALA A 91 20.23 9.07 11.54
N LEU A 92 19.75 9.41 12.74
CA LEU A 92 20.57 10.01 13.80
C LEU A 92 21.69 9.07 14.27
N CYS A 93 21.45 7.75 14.35
CA CYS A 93 22.50 6.77 14.70
C CYS A 93 23.49 6.46 13.57
N ASN A 94 23.13 6.71 12.30
CA ASN A 94 23.99 6.43 11.15
C ASN A 94 24.98 7.57 10.83
N GLU A 95 24.71 8.80 11.28
CA GLU A 95 25.60 9.96 11.08
C GLU A 95 26.89 9.90 11.93
N ASP A 96 26.88 9.17 13.06
CA ASP A 96 28.06 9.00 13.92
C ASP A 96 29.03 7.87 13.47
N LEU A 97 28.75 7.18 12.35
CA LEU A 97 29.46 5.94 11.95
C LEU A 97 30.14 6.00 10.55
N LEU A 98 30.61 7.16 10.11
CA LEU A 98 31.44 7.26 8.90
C LEU A 98 32.90 7.64 9.25
N PRO A 99 33.78 6.62 9.37
CA PRO A 99 34.82 6.47 8.33
C PRO A 99 34.85 5.11 7.61
N GLU A 100 34.20 4.05 8.11
CA GLU A 100 34.53 2.66 7.73
C GLU A 100 33.61 2.00 6.69
N ARG A 101 32.66 2.73 6.09
CA ARG A 101 31.69 2.14 5.15
C ARG A 101 32.25 1.91 3.73
N ARG A 102 33.58 1.88 3.57
CA ARG A 102 34.28 1.84 2.28
C ARG A 102 35.07 0.54 2.01
N LEU A 103 34.81 -0.56 2.72
CA LEU A 103 35.65 -1.78 2.63
C LEU A 103 34.97 -3.09 2.18
N TRP A 104 33.67 -3.12 1.85
CA TRP A 104 33.00 -4.38 1.49
C TRP A 104 32.67 -4.54 -0.01
N HIS A 105 33.19 -3.68 -0.89
CA HIS A 105 33.28 -4.03 -2.31
C HIS A 105 34.45 -5.00 -2.54
N THR A 106 34.35 -6.21 -2.00
CA THR A 106 35.13 -7.35 -2.52
C THR A 106 34.41 -7.81 -3.78
N THR A 107 34.94 -7.42 -4.94
CA THR A 107 34.52 -7.96 -6.22
C THR A 107 34.75 -9.46 -6.23
N VAL A 108 33.69 -10.24 -6.43
CA VAL A 108 33.80 -11.63 -6.89
C VAL A 108 34.56 -11.59 -8.23
N SER A 109 35.76 -12.17 -8.28
CA SER A 109 36.41 -12.55 -9.53
C SER A 109 36.53 -14.06 -9.56
N THR A 110 35.90 -14.60 -10.59
CA THR A 110 35.59 -15.99 -10.86
C THR A 110 36.84 -16.84 -11.14
N VAL A 111 36.74 -18.10 -10.73
CA VAL A 111 37.56 -19.27 -11.07
C VAL A 111 37.91 -19.34 -12.56
N GLN A 112 39.20 -19.55 -12.88
CA GLN A 112 39.66 -20.62 -13.80
C GLN A 112 41.17 -20.88 -13.64
#